data_AF-A0AAW4JLG3-F1
#
_entry.id   AF-A0AAW4JLG3-F1
#
_cell.length_a   1.000
_cell.length_b   1.000
_cell.length_c   1.000
_cell.angle_alpha   90.00
_cell.angle_beta   90.00
_cell.angle_gamma   90.00
#
_symmetry.space_group_name_H-M   'P 1'
#
loop_
_entity.id
_entity.type
_entity.pdbx_description
1 polymer ?
#
loop_
_entity_poly.entity_id
_entity_poly.type
_entity_poly.pdbx_seq_one_letter_code
_entity_poly.pdbx_strand_id
1 'polypeptide(L)'
;MKILRRYWGLLALLALIAVWWSGNAGPELLYFLSTGVVVWSLLQAPAWCGAGTRKRGAFCRNNSYGLLLGCHIREHRWQKFKLLFWNRRWAEFSRGTWATPAARLATVTGLIGTVSAIATGIKDFALS
;
A
#
# COMPACT_ATOMS: atom_id res chain seq x y z
N MET A 1 5.52 6.71 -20.71
CA MET A 1 5.74 7.44 -19.43
C MET A 1 4.62 7.32 -18.38
N LYS A 2 3.35 7.07 -18.74
CA LYS A 2 2.24 6.95 -17.75
C LYS A 2 2.34 5.73 -16.81
N ILE A 3 2.90 4.61 -17.29
CA ILE A 3 3.12 3.39 -16.50
C ILE A 3 4.21 3.58 -15.46
N LEU A 4 5.36 4.15 -15.83
CA LEU A 4 6.47 4.40 -14.90
C LEU A 4 6.05 5.30 -13.74
N ARG A 5 5.30 6.38 -14.03
CA ARG A 5 4.72 7.26 -13.02
C ARG A 5 3.66 6.59 -12.15
N ARG A 6 3.12 5.44 -12.55
CA ARG A 6 2.12 4.70 -11.78
C ARG A 6 2.75 3.64 -10.88
N TYR A 7 3.85 3.05 -11.32
CA TYR A 7 4.57 1.97 -10.62
C TYR A 7 5.85 2.43 -9.91
N TRP A 8 6.03 3.74 -9.70
CA TRP A 8 7.25 4.28 -9.08
C TRP A 8 7.50 3.73 -7.67
N GLY A 9 6.46 3.41 -6.90
CA GLY A 9 6.67 2.81 -5.57
C GLY A 9 7.21 1.38 -5.61
N LEU A 10 7.07 0.64 -6.72
CA LEU A 10 7.79 -0.63 -6.89
C LEU A 10 9.28 -0.39 -7.14
N LEU A 11 9.64 0.67 -7.89
CA LEU A 11 11.04 1.06 -8.05
C LEU A 11 11.62 1.54 -6.73
N ALA A 12 10.85 2.30 -5.94
CA ALA A 12 11.25 2.71 -4.59
C ALA A 12 11.44 1.51 -3.65
N LEU A 13 10.59 0.47 -3.76
CA LEU A 13 10.77 -0.78 -3.03
C LEU A 13 12.06 -1.50 -3.44
N LEU A 14 12.33 -1.62 -4.74
CA LEU A 14 13.59 -2.23 -5.21
C LEU A 14 14.81 -1.45 -4.73
N ALA A 15 14.75 -0.12 -4.76
CA ALA A 15 15.79 0.73 -4.21
C ALA A 15 15.96 0.51 -2.70
N LEU A 16 14.87 0.47 -1.93
CA LEU A 16 14.88 0.18 -0.50
C LEU A 16 15.58 -1.16 -0.20
N ILE A 17 15.27 -2.22 -0.96
CA ILE A 17 15.90 -3.54 -0.82
C ILE A 17 17.40 -3.46 -1.13
N ALA A 18 17.78 -2.78 -2.22
CA ALA A 18 19.18 -2.61 -2.60
C ALA A 18 19.98 -1.80 -1.55
N VAL A 19 19.36 -0.77 -1.00
CA VAL A 19 19.93 0.09 0.05
C VAL A 19 20.14 -0.72 1.33
N TRP A 20 19.17 -1.53 1.74
CA TRP A 20 19.33 -2.48 2.85
C TRP A 20 20.47 -3.47 2.62
N TRP A 21 20.57 -4.03 1.41
CA TRP A 21 21.63 -4.95 1.04
C TRP A 21 23.02 -4.30 1.08
N SER A 22 23.12 -3.04 0.64
CA SER A 22 24.39 -2.32 0.59
C SER A 22 25.00 -2.00 1.97
N GLY A 23 24.18 -2.02 3.03
CA GLY A 23 24.61 -1.76 4.41
C GLY A 23 25.06 -0.32 4.72
N ASN A 24 25.42 0.47 3.70
CA ASN A 24 26.05 1.80 3.77
C ASN A 24 25.07 2.97 3.79
N ALA A 25 23.81 2.72 4.13
CA ALA A 25 22.76 3.72 4.09
C ALA A 25 22.51 4.34 5.47
N GLY A 26 22.46 5.67 5.53
CA GLY A 26 22.03 6.40 6.71
C GLY A 26 20.55 6.13 7.04
N PRO A 27 20.16 6.20 8.32
CA PRO A 27 18.80 5.91 8.78
C PRO A 27 17.75 6.82 8.13
N GLU A 28 18.10 8.07 7.83
CA GLU A 28 17.23 9.05 7.17
C GLU A 28 16.72 8.56 5.80
N LEU A 29 17.62 7.99 4.98
CA LEU A 29 17.26 7.51 3.64
C LEU A 29 16.31 6.30 3.71
N LEU A 30 16.51 5.42 4.69
CA LEU A 30 15.66 4.25 4.91
C LEU A 30 14.25 4.65 5.35
N TYR A 31 14.14 5.61 6.27
CA TYR A 31 12.84 6.17 6.67
C TYR A 31 12.13 6.84 5.50
N PHE A 32 12.85 7.64 4.70
CA PHE A 32 12.28 8.33 3.55
C PHE A 32 11.75 7.34 2.50
N LEU A 33 12.55 6.34 2.12
CA LEU A 33 12.15 5.31 1.17
C LEU A 33 10.99 4.47 1.70
N SER A 34 11.03 4.04 2.96
CA SER A 34 9.96 3.26 3.57
C SER A 34 8.64 4.04 3.59
N THR A 35 8.67 5.29 4.04
CA THR A 35 7.49 6.17 4.07
C THR A 35 6.95 6.39 2.67
N GLY A 36 7.82 6.64 1.69
CA GLY A 36 7.44 6.79 0.28
C GLY A 36 6.74 5.55 -0.26
N VAL A 37 7.25 4.36 0.03
CA VAL A 37 6.66 3.07 -0.40
C VAL A 37 5.29 2.85 0.26
N VAL A 38 5.16 3.12 1.55
CA VAL A 38 3.89 3.02 2.29
C VAL A 38 2.87 3.99 1.73
N VAL A 39 3.21 5.28 1.62
CA VAL A 39 2.33 6.32 1.07
C VAL A 39 1.90 5.97 -0.35
N TRP A 40 2.81 5.50 -1.19
CA TRP A 40 2.47 5.05 -2.54
C TRP A 40 1.49 3.87 -2.52
N SER A 41 1.74 2.84 -1.70
CA SER A 41 0.87 1.67 -1.60
C SER A 41 -0.56 2.05 -1.19
N LEU A 42 -0.69 3.00 -0.25
CA LEU A 42 -1.98 3.42 0.29
C LEU A 42 -2.73 4.35 -0.66
N LEU A 43 -2.04 5.28 -1.32
CA LEU A 43 -2.66 6.43 -2.00
C LEU A 43 -2.42 6.51 -3.51
N GLN A 44 -1.60 5.64 -4.11
CA GLN A 44 -1.28 5.75 -5.54
C GLN A 44 -1.17 4.41 -6.26
N ALA A 45 -1.05 3.30 -5.53
CA ALA A 45 -0.90 1.98 -6.13
C ALA A 45 -2.08 1.63 -7.06
N PRO A 46 -1.80 1.11 -8.27
CA PRO A 46 -2.83 0.61 -9.19
C PRO A 46 -3.45 -0.67 -8.63
N ALA A 47 -4.39 -0.53 -7.70
CA ALA A 47 -5.14 -1.62 -7.12
C ALA A 47 -6.55 -1.67 -7.70
N TRP A 48 -7.26 -2.78 -7.49
CA TRP A 48 -8.69 -2.83 -7.77
C TRP A 48 -9.46 -2.22 -6.61
N CYS A 49 -10.59 -1.59 -6.92
CA CYS A 49 -11.41 -0.94 -5.91
C CYS A 49 -11.89 -1.89 -4.82
N GLY A 50 -12.26 -3.14 -5.16
CA GLY A 50 -12.63 -4.15 -4.17
C GLY A 50 -13.88 -3.81 -3.35
N ALA A 51 -14.61 -2.74 -3.70
CA ALA A 51 -15.81 -2.32 -3.00
C ALA A 51 -16.95 -3.30 -3.30
N GLY A 52 -17.76 -3.62 -2.28
CA GLY A 52 -18.94 -4.47 -2.46
C GLY A 52 -19.95 -3.82 -3.38
N THR A 53 -20.30 -4.49 -4.47
CA THR A 53 -21.36 -4.03 -5.37
C THR A 53 -22.73 -4.45 -4.83
N ARG A 54 -23.82 -3.88 -5.39
CA ARG A 54 -25.19 -4.27 -5.01
C ARG A 54 -25.50 -5.75 -5.29
N LYS A 55 -24.75 -6.41 -6.17
CA LYS A 55 -24.82 -7.86 -6.36
C LYS A 55 -24.07 -8.56 -5.22
N ARG A 56 -24.78 -9.41 -4.45
CA ARG A 56 -24.18 -10.25 -3.39
C ARG A 56 -22.95 -10.98 -3.93
N GLY A 57 -21.81 -10.81 -3.26
CA GLY A 57 -20.56 -11.50 -3.58
C GLY A 57 -19.74 -10.92 -4.74
N ALA A 58 -20.20 -9.87 -5.42
CA ALA A 58 -19.44 -9.24 -6.49
C ALA A 58 -18.70 -7.98 -6.01
N PHE A 59 -17.40 -7.93 -6.27
CA PHE A 59 -16.53 -6.78 -5.95
C PHE A 59 -16.29 -5.90 -7.18
N CYS A 60 -16.18 -4.59 -6.96
CA CYS A 60 -15.87 -3.63 -8.00
C CYS A 60 -14.47 -3.90 -8.57
N ARG A 61 -14.42 -4.19 -9.87
CA ARG A 61 -13.19 -4.47 -10.63
C ARG A 61 -12.51 -3.24 -11.22
N ASN A 62 -13.05 -2.06 -10.94
CA ASN A 62 -12.50 -0.85 -11.50
C ASN A 62 -11.22 -0.45 -10.79
N ASN A 63 -10.34 0.24 -11.53
CA ASN A 63 -9.04 0.65 -11.02
C ASN A 63 -9.20 1.74 -9.94
N SER A 64 -8.51 1.57 -8.82
CA SER A 64 -8.46 2.53 -7.73
C SER A 64 -7.15 3.31 -7.74
N TYR A 65 -7.14 4.41 -7.00
CA TYR A 65 -5.96 5.25 -6.81
C TYR A 65 -5.25 4.89 -5.51
N GLY A 66 -4.91 3.62 -5.28
CA GLY A 66 -4.33 3.13 -4.02
C GLY A 66 -5.25 2.18 -3.24
N LEU A 67 -4.70 1.60 -2.16
CA LEU A 67 -5.43 0.67 -1.29
C LEU A 67 -6.54 1.37 -0.50
N LEU A 68 -6.34 2.61 -0.05
CA LEU A 68 -7.33 3.36 0.75
C LEU A 68 -8.29 4.15 -0.14
N LEU A 69 -7.80 4.69 -1.24
CA LEU A 69 -8.60 5.45 -2.18
C LEU A 69 -9.46 4.48 -3.03
N GLY A 70 -10.75 4.80 -3.19
CA GLY A 70 -11.68 4.04 -4.02
C GLY A 70 -11.44 4.25 -5.52
N CYS A 71 -12.37 3.79 -6.36
CA CYS A 71 -12.40 4.14 -7.78
C CYS A 71 -13.06 5.52 -8.01
N HIS A 72 -13.24 5.90 -9.28
CA HIS A 72 -13.89 7.17 -9.64
C HIS A 72 -15.31 7.33 -9.07
N ILE A 73 -16.01 6.21 -8.83
CA ILE A 73 -17.36 6.16 -8.24
C ILE A 73 -17.32 6.68 -6.79
N ARG A 74 -18.06 7.75 -6.51
CA ARG A 74 -18.09 8.42 -5.19
C ARG A 74 -18.62 7.51 -4.08
N GLU A 75 -19.61 6.66 -4.39
CA GLU A 75 -20.16 5.69 -3.43
C GLU A 75 -19.11 4.71 -2.92
N HIS A 76 -18.26 4.18 -3.81
CA HIS A 76 -17.20 3.25 -3.43
C HIS A 76 -16.09 3.93 -2.61
N ARG A 77 -15.81 5.22 -2.86
CA ARG A 77 -14.90 6.01 -2.00
C ARG A 77 -15.45 6.15 -0.58
N TRP A 78 -16.73 6.46 -0.44
CA TRP A 78 -17.37 6.53 0.88
C TRP A 78 -17.44 5.17 1.58
N GLN A 79 -17.68 4.08 0.84
CA GLN A 79 -17.61 2.74 1.41
C GLN A 79 -16.22 2.43 1.96
N LYS A 80 -15.15 2.63 1.18
CA LYS A 80 -13.77 2.45 1.65
C LYS A 80 -13.43 3.34 2.84
N PHE A 81 -13.83 4.61 2.79
CA PHE A 81 -13.61 5.54 3.90
C PHE A 81 -14.30 5.02 5.17
N LYS A 82 -15.58 4.65 5.10
CA LYS A 82 -16.28 4.06 6.25
C LYS A 82 -15.63 2.76 6.73
N LEU A 83 -15.09 1.94 5.84
CA LEU A 83 -14.37 0.71 6.21
C LEU A 83 -13.09 0.99 7.03
N LEU A 84 -12.39 2.11 6.79
CA LEU A 84 -11.26 2.52 7.63
C LEU A 84 -11.69 2.87 9.05
N PHE A 85 -12.74 3.68 9.18
CA PHE A 85 -13.16 4.22 10.48
C PHE A 85 -14.01 3.25 11.30
N TRP A 86 -14.70 2.30 10.65
CA TRP A 86 -15.60 1.38 11.34
C TRP A 86 -14.95 0.02 11.61
N ASN A 87 -14.51 -0.18 12.86
CA ASN A 87 -13.72 -1.34 13.30
C ASN A 87 -14.37 -2.71 12.98
N ARG A 88 -15.70 -2.77 12.93
CA ARG A 88 -16.45 -4.02 12.64
C ARG A 88 -16.38 -4.51 11.18
N ARG A 89 -15.75 -3.78 10.26
CA ARG A 89 -15.71 -4.15 8.82
C ARG A 89 -14.29 -4.31 8.25
N TRP A 90 -13.26 -4.36 9.10
CA TRP A 90 -11.88 -4.59 8.67
C TRP A 90 -11.68 -5.95 7.98
N ALA A 91 -12.47 -6.97 8.35
CA ALA A 91 -12.46 -8.26 7.67
C ALA A 91 -12.93 -8.15 6.19
N GLU A 92 -13.91 -7.30 5.90
CA GLU A 92 -14.40 -7.06 4.54
C GLU A 92 -13.39 -6.23 3.74
N PHE A 93 -12.75 -5.25 4.38
CA PHE A 93 -11.67 -4.48 3.79
C PHE A 93 -10.48 -5.37 3.38
N SER A 94 -10.03 -6.23 4.31
CA SER A 94 -8.96 -7.19 4.07
C SER A 94 -9.33 -8.14 2.91
N ARG A 95 -10.54 -8.70 2.91
CA ARG A 95 -11.00 -9.54 1.78
C ARG A 95 -10.93 -8.80 0.44
N GLY A 96 -11.30 -7.52 0.40
CA GLY A 96 -11.17 -6.68 -0.80
C GLY A 96 -9.72 -6.45 -1.24
N THR A 97 -8.79 -6.26 -0.31
CA THR A 97 -7.35 -6.07 -0.60
C THR A 97 -6.64 -7.37 -1.00
N TRP A 98 -7.13 -8.53 -0.56
CA TRP A 98 -6.56 -9.85 -0.91
C TRP A 98 -7.25 -10.52 -2.12
N ALA A 99 -8.37 -9.98 -2.61
CA ALA A 99 -9.15 -10.56 -3.69
C ALA A 99 -8.44 -10.57 -5.05
N THR A 100 -7.44 -9.72 -5.27
CA THR A 100 -6.82 -9.55 -6.61
C THR A 100 -5.31 -9.47 -6.55
N PRO A 101 -4.59 -9.96 -7.58
CA PRO A 101 -3.12 -10.00 -7.58
C PRO A 101 -2.48 -8.60 -7.51
N ALA A 102 -3.08 -7.59 -8.14
CA ALA A 102 -2.57 -6.22 -8.07
C ALA A 102 -2.72 -5.60 -6.67
N ALA A 103 -3.84 -5.89 -5.99
CA ALA A 103 -4.05 -5.44 -4.62
C ALA A 103 -3.12 -6.19 -3.64
N ARG A 104 -2.89 -7.50 -3.85
CA ARG A 104 -1.90 -8.28 -3.10
C ARG A 104 -0.49 -7.73 -3.24
N LEU A 105 -0.08 -7.34 -4.44
CA LEU A 105 1.22 -6.70 -4.65
C LEU A 105 1.31 -5.41 -3.84
N ALA A 106 0.32 -4.52 -3.96
CA ALA A 106 0.31 -3.27 -3.20
C ALA A 106 0.33 -3.49 -1.68
N THR A 107 -0.41 -4.48 -1.15
CA THR A 107 -0.40 -4.78 0.29
C THR A 107 0.94 -5.34 0.75
N VAL A 108 1.55 -6.25 -0.02
CA VAL A 108 2.88 -6.80 0.28
C VAL A 108 3.93 -5.70 0.23
N THR A 109 3.90 -4.84 -0.80
CA THR A 109 4.81 -3.69 -0.91
C THR A 109 4.67 -2.75 0.29
N GLY A 110 3.44 -2.43 0.71
CA GLY A 110 3.19 -1.61 1.90
C GLY A 110 3.70 -2.27 3.18
N LEU A 111 3.47 -3.57 3.36
CA LEU A 111 3.97 -4.36 4.49
C LEU A 111 5.49 -4.36 4.57
N ILE A 112 6.17 -4.60 3.45
CA ILE A 112 7.65 -4.56 3.39
C ILE A 112 8.15 -3.17 3.79
N GLY A 113 7.52 -2.10 3.30
CA GLY A 113 7.82 -0.74 3.71
C GLY A 113 7.70 -0.57 5.22
N THR A 114 6.56 -0.93 5.81
CA THR A 114 6.32 -0.81 7.27
C THR A 114 7.34 -1.60 8.10
N VAL A 115 7.58 -2.86 7.74
CA VAL A 115 8.57 -3.71 8.44
C VAL A 115 9.97 -3.11 8.34
N SER A 116 10.30 -2.55 7.17
CA SER A 116 11.59 -1.88 6.96
C SER A 116 11.75 -0.64 7.83
N ALA A 117 10.71 0.19 8.01
CA ALA A 117 10.76 1.32 8.95
C ALA A 117 10.99 0.86 10.39
N ILE A 118 10.29 -0.19 10.84
CA ILE A 118 10.45 -0.75 12.19
C ILE A 118 11.87 -1.27 12.37
N ALA A 119 12.38 -2.06 11.40
CA ALA A 119 13.73 -2.59 11.44
C ALA A 119 14.80 -1.48 11.44
N THR A 120 14.55 -0.39 10.72
CA THR A 120 15.41 0.80 10.73
C THR A 120 15.45 1.43 12.12
N GLY A 121 14.29 1.59 12.79
CA GLY A 121 14.23 2.12 14.15
C GLY A 121 14.92 1.22 15.18
N ILE A 122 14.81 -0.10 15.04
CA ILE A 122 15.56 -1.03 15.89
C ILE A 122 17.07 -0.88 15.67
N LYS A 123 17.51 -0.81 14.40
CA LYS A 123 18.93 -0.63 14.05
C LYS A 123 19.47 0.69 14.60
N ASP A 124 18.71 1.77 14.47
CA ASP A 124 19.06 3.11 14.95
C ASP A 124 19.16 3.14 16.49
N PHE A 125 18.19 2.54 17.18
CA PHE A 125 18.21 2.40 18.65
C PHE A 125 19.36 1.53 19.15
N ALA A 126 19.70 0.45 18.45
CA ALA A 126 20.77 -0.47 18.86
C ALA A 126 22.18 0.05 18.56
N LEU A 127 22.32 1.03 17.67
CA LEU A 127 23.60 1.67 17.31
C LEU A 127 23.79 3.05 17.96
N SER A 128 22.81 3.52 18.75
CA SER A 128 22.90 4.72 19.59
C SER A 128 23.40 4.41 20.99
#